data_AF-A0A0D2HKQ9-F1
#
_entry.id   AF-A0A0D2HKQ9-F1
#
_cell.length_a   1.000
_cell.length_b   1.000
_cell.length_c   1.000
_cell.angle_alpha   90.00
_cell.angle_beta   90.00
_cell.angle_gamma   90.00
#
_symmetry.space_group_name_H-M   'P 1'
#
loop_
_entity.id
_entity.type
_entity.pdbx_description
1 polymer ?
#
loop_
_entity_poly.entity_id
_entity_poly.type
_entity_poly.pdbx_seq_one_letter_code
_entity_poly.pdbx_strand_id
1 'polypeptide(L)'
;MSDGYHRLAPHLAGLVMGCPYSEALLDLLKKMFNTEKAGVLLGIPNDLMPLEAASSKEIAGRLGRGNSEVEPVLKRLAQKNLILSAPTQKAEPGYGLLQVGYGMPQTSFWHGRQDE
;
A
#
# COMPACT_ATOMS: atom_id res chain seq x y z
N MET A 1 -1.13 2.76 -23.14
CA MET A 1 -2.08 2.72 -22.00
C MET A 1 -1.75 1.61 -20.99
N SER A 2 -0.47 1.40 -20.62
CA SER A 2 -0.07 0.31 -19.69
C SER A 2 0.94 0.75 -18.63
N ASP A 3 1.19 2.05 -18.49
CA ASP A 3 2.32 2.55 -17.71
C ASP A 3 2.15 2.35 -16.19
N GLY A 4 0.91 2.49 -15.68
CA GLY A 4 0.63 2.41 -14.25
C GLY A 4 0.99 1.07 -13.61
N TYR A 5 0.70 -0.06 -14.27
CA TYR A 5 1.02 -1.39 -13.75
C TYR A 5 2.52 -1.69 -13.83
N HIS A 6 3.20 -1.25 -14.90
CA HIS A 6 4.64 -1.40 -15.06
C HIS A 6 5.44 -0.52 -14.11
N ARG A 7 4.84 0.57 -13.59
CA ARG A 7 5.37 1.33 -12.45
C ARG A 7 5.03 0.70 -11.11
N LEU A 8 3.84 0.12 -10.97
CA LEU A 8 3.39 -0.46 -9.70
C LEU A 8 4.14 -1.74 -9.34
N ALA A 9 4.45 -2.59 -10.32
CA ALA A 9 5.23 -3.81 -10.07
C ALA A 9 6.62 -3.55 -9.44
N PRO A 10 7.49 -2.67 -9.98
CA PRO A 10 8.75 -2.33 -9.32
C PRO A 10 8.54 -1.53 -8.02
N HIS A 11 7.45 -0.75 -7.91
CA HIS A 11 7.09 -0.10 -6.65
C HIS A 11 6.85 -1.10 -5.51
N LEU A 12 6.14 -2.20 -5.79
CA LEU A 12 5.92 -3.30 -4.85
C LEU A 12 7.18 -4.15 -4.60
N ALA A 13 8.09 -4.21 -5.57
CA ALA A 13 9.39 -4.87 -5.39
C ALA A 13 10.28 -4.13 -4.38
N GLY A 14 10.09 -2.82 -4.21
CA GLY A 14 10.83 -2.00 -3.25
C GLY A 14 10.42 -2.15 -1.79
N LEU A 15 9.35 -2.90 -1.50
CA LEU A 15 8.92 -3.16 -0.13
C LEU A 15 9.92 -4.06 0.62
N VAL A 16 10.00 -3.91 1.94
CA VAL A 16 10.84 -4.74 2.83
C VAL A 16 10.60 -6.23 2.60
N MET A 17 9.35 -6.65 2.45
CA MET A 17 8.95 -8.00 2.03
C MET A 17 8.16 -7.93 0.72
N GLY A 18 8.79 -7.35 -0.30
CA GLY A 18 8.20 -7.14 -1.62
C GLY A 18 8.05 -8.40 -2.48
N CYS A 19 7.45 -8.20 -3.65
CA CYS A 19 7.35 -9.22 -4.68
C CYS A 19 8.32 -8.89 -5.82
N PRO A 20 9.19 -9.81 -6.25
CA PRO A 20 10.02 -9.56 -7.41
C PRO A 20 9.16 -9.33 -8.66
N TYR A 21 9.62 -8.43 -9.53
CA TYR A 21 8.95 -8.17 -10.80
C TYR A 21 8.83 -9.46 -11.62
N SER A 22 7.62 -9.72 -12.13
CA SER A 22 7.36 -10.80 -13.09
C SER A 22 6.13 -10.46 -13.92
N GLU A 23 6.01 -11.06 -15.11
CA GLU A 23 4.80 -10.94 -15.93
C GLU A 23 3.57 -11.51 -15.21
N ALA A 24 3.74 -12.55 -14.41
CA ALA A 24 2.68 -13.10 -13.57
C ALA A 24 2.17 -12.08 -12.53
N LEU A 25 3.08 -11.31 -11.92
CA LEU A 25 2.71 -10.22 -11.02
C LEU A 25 1.94 -9.12 -11.76
N LEU A 26 2.37 -8.74 -12.96
CA LEU A 26 1.64 -7.75 -13.76
C LEU A 26 0.22 -8.20 -14.09
N ASP A 27 0.04 -9.46 -14.48
CA ASP A 27 -1.28 -9.98 -14.81
C ASP A 27 -2.18 -10.12 -13.57
N LEU A 28 -1.60 -10.45 -12.42
CA LEU A 28 -2.30 -10.39 -11.14
C LEU A 28 -2.77 -8.98 -10.83
N LEU A 29 -1.89 -7.97 -10.94
CA LEU A 29 -2.23 -6.57 -10.67
C LEU A 29 -3.33 -6.04 -11.60
N LYS A 30 -3.30 -6.41 -12.89
CA LYS A 30 -4.36 -6.06 -13.86
C LYS A 30 -5.72 -6.69 -13.50
N LYS A 31 -5.73 -7.88 -12.91
CA LYS A 31 -6.96 -8.56 -12.44
C LYS A 31 -7.48 -7.97 -11.13
N MET A 32 -6.59 -7.53 -10.24
CA MET A 32 -6.95 -6.98 -8.93
C MET A 32 -7.39 -5.50 -8.99
N PHE A 33 -6.76 -4.70 -9.85
CA PHE A 33 -6.91 -3.25 -9.85
C PHE A 33 -7.27 -2.72 -11.24
N ASN A 34 -8.17 -1.74 -11.28
CA ASN A 34 -8.32 -0.88 -12.45
C ASN A 34 -7.20 0.18 -12.48
N THR A 35 -7.06 0.89 -13.60
CA THR A 35 -5.98 1.87 -13.78
C THR A 35 -5.99 2.99 -12.75
N GLU A 36 -7.17 3.43 -12.32
CA GLU A 36 -7.36 4.45 -11.30
C GLU A 36 -6.78 4.01 -9.95
N LYS A 37 -7.17 2.82 -9.47
CA LYS A 37 -6.69 2.25 -8.20
C LYS A 37 -5.20 1.98 -8.24
N ALA A 38 -4.69 1.45 -9.36
CA ALA A 38 -3.25 1.24 -9.54
C ALA A 38 -2.48 2.56 -9.45
N GLY A 39 -3.03 3.65 -10.00
CA GLY A 39 -2.47 4.99 -9.87
C GLY A 39 -2.44 5.48 -8.42
N VAL A 40 -3.50 5.23 -7.64
CA VAL A 40 -3.53 5.60 -6.21
C VAL A 40 -2.52 4.81 -5.39
N LEU A 41 -2.32 3.52 -5.68
CA LEU A 41 -1.33 2.68 -4.98
C LEU A 41 0.11 3.19 -5.14
N LEU A 42 0.45 3.81 -6.26
CA LEU A 42 1.77 4.44 -6.47
C LEU A 42 2.03 5.62 -5.51
N GLY A 43 0.97 6.22 -4.97
CA GLY A 43 1.08 7.28 -3.98
C GLY A 43 1.45 6.77 -2.59
N ILE A 44 1.13 5.49 -2.29
CA ILE A 44 1.46 4.90 -1.00
C ILE A 44 2.97 4.68 -0.94
N PRO A 45 3.68 5.20 0.08
CA PRO A 45 5.12 5.00 0.16
C PRO A 45 5.46 3.50 0.29
N ASN A 46 6.52 3.09 -0.39
CA ASN A 46 7.02 1.71 -0.39
C ASN A 46 8.24 1.51 0.51
N ASP A 47 8.67 2.57 1.20
CA ASP A 47 9.77 2.64 2.15
C ASP A 47 9.28 2.61 3.62
N LEU A 48 7.97 2.48 3.84
CA LEU A 48 7.39 2.28 5.17
C LEU A 48 7.83 0.93 5.74
N MET A 49 8.08 0.89 7.06
CA MET A 49 8.28 -0.38 7.73
C MET A 49 7.00 -1.22 7.65
N PRO A 50 7.10 -2.56 7.68
CA PRO A 50 5.92 -3.40 7.75
C PRO A 50 4.99 -2.99 8.90
N LEU A 51 3.68 -2.95 8.62
CA LEU A 51 2.61 -2.50 9.52
C LEU A 51 2.55 -0.99 9.80
N GLU A 52 3.44 -0.19 9.23
CA GLU A 52 3.29 1.27 9.23
C GLU A 52 2.33 1.74 8.14
N ALA A 53 1.80 2.94 8.36
CA ALA A 53 0.80 3.56 7.51
C ALA A 53 1.07 5.05 7.34
N ALA A 54 0.84 5.55 6.11
CA ALA A 54 0.87 6.98 5.79
C ALA A 54 -0.55 7.55 5.76
N SER A 55 -0.69 8.83 6.10
CA SER A 55 -1.98 9.51 6.02
C SER A 55 -2.44 9.67 4.56
N SER A 56 -3.76 9.77 4.35
CA SER A 56 -4.31 10.01 3.00
C SER A 56 -3.82 11.34 2.40
N LYS A 57 -3.53 12.35 3.23
CA LYS A 57 -2.98 13.64 2.82
C LYS A 57 -1.56 13.50 2.26
N GLU A 58 -0.69 12.74 2.94
CA GLU A 58 0.67 12.47 2.46
C GLU A 58 0.64 11.70 1.14
N ILE A 59 -0.22 10.68 1.03
CA ILE A 59 -0.41 9.88 -0.18
C ILE A 59 -0.91 10.77 -1.33
N ALA A 60 -1.90 11.62 -1.08
CA ALA A 60 -2.41 12.56 -2.08
C ALA A 60 -1.36 13.57 -2.54
N GLY A 61 -0.54 14.07 -1.60
CA GLY A 61 0.59 14.96 -1.88
C GLY A 61 1.63 14.32 -2.81
N ARG A 62 1.98 13.05 -2.58
CA ARG A 62 2.90 12.28 -3.45
C ARG A 62 2.36 12.10 -4.87
N LEU A 63 1.04 12.08 -5.03
CA LEU A 63 0.37 11.99 -6.33
C LEU A 63 0.15 13.36 -6.98
N GLY A 64 0.37 14.46 -6.26
CA GLY A 64 -0.02 15.81 -6.71
C GLY A 64 -1.53 15.98 -6.88
N ARG A 65 -2.34 15.24 -6.09
CA ARG A 65 -3.82 15.23 -6.18
C ARG A 65 -4.47 15.73 -4.90
N GLY A 66 -5.75 16.07 -4.98
CA GLY A 66 -6.54 16.46 -3.81
C GLY A 66 -6.85 15.28 -2.89
N ASN A 67 -6.80 15.48 -1.57
CA ASN A 67 -7.16 14.44 -0.60
C ASN A 67 -8.61 13.95 -0.78
N SER A 68 -9.53 14.84 -1.15
CA SER A 68 -10.94 14.52 -1.44
C SER A 68 -11.12 13.51 -2.59
N GLU A 69 -10.16 13.44 -3.50
CA GLU A 69 -10.17 12.48 -4.62
C GLU A 69 -9.54 11.14 -4.21
N VAL A 70 -8.47 11.19 -3.41
CA VAL A 70 -7.62 10.02 -3.09
C VAL A 70 -8.17 9.21 -1.91
N GLU A 71 -8.62 9.88 -0.85
CA GLU A 71 -9.09 9.23 0.38
C GLU A 71 -10.26 8.25 0.15
N PRO A 72 -11.29 8.56 -0.66
CA PRO A 72 -12.38 7.61 -0.92
C PRO A 72 -11.89 6.33 -1.62
N VAL A 73 -10.88 6.45 -2.50
CA VAL A 73 -10.29 5.29 -3.19
C VAL A 73 -9.51 4.42 -2.20
N LEU A 74 -8.70 5.03 -1.33
CA LEU A 74 -7.98 4.33 -0.27
C LEU A 74 -8.94 3.60 0.68
N LYS A 75 -10.02 4.25 1.14
CA LYS A 75 -11.05 3.62 1.97
C LYS A 75 -11.66 2.39 1.30
N ARG A 76 -12.01 2.48 0.01
CA ARG A 76 -12.56 1.35 -0.75
C ARG A 76 -11.56 0.20 -0.93
N LEU A 77 -10.28 0.51 -1.08
CA LEU A 77 -9.22 -0.50 -1.17
C LEU A 77 -9.02 -1.21 0.18
N ALA A 78 -9.00 -0.45 1.28
CA ALA A 78 -8.88 -0.96 2.64
C ALA A 78 -10.08 -1.86 3.00
N GLN A 79 -11.31 -1.43 2.70
CA GLN A 79 -12.53 -2.23 2.90
C GLN A 79 -12.52 -3.58 2.18
N LYS A 80 -11.75 -3.69 1.08
CA LYS A 80 -11.58 -4.93 0.33
C LYS A 80 -10.32 -5.71 0.72
N ASN A 81 -9.63 -5.30 1.78
CA ASN A 81 -8.36 -5.87 2.24
C ASN A 81 -7.27 -5.90 1.15
N LEU A 82 -7.26 -4.90 0.27
CA LEU A 82 -6.26 -4.78 -0.80
C LEU A 82 -5.06 -3.91 -0.42
N ILE A 83 -5.18 -3.17 0.69
CA ILE A 83 -4.12 -2.37 1.32
C ILE A 83 -4.25 -2.50 2.84
N LEU A 84 -3.18 -2.22 3.56
CA LEU A 84 -3.22 -2.09 5.01
C LEU A 84 -4.00 -0.83 5.40
N SER A 85 -4.80 -0.93 6.46
CA SER A 85 -5.39 0.20 7.17
C SER A 85 -4.98 0.12 8.62
N ALA A 86 -4.24 1.11 9.10
CA ALA A 86 -3.73 1.17 10.47
C ALA A 86 -3.61 2.64 10.91
N PRO A 87 -3.61 2.93 12.22
CA PRO A 87 -3.28 4.26 12.70
C PRO A 87 -1.87 4.66 12.24
N THR A 88 -1.72 5.90 11.80
CA THR A 88 -0.41 6.54 11.62
C THR A 88 0.26 6.77 12.97
N GLN A 89 1.52 7.19 12.98
CA GLN A 89 2.23 7.59 14.21
C GLN A 89 1.53 8.74 14.97
N LYS A 90 0.65 9.49 14.31
CA LYS A 90 -0.17 10.55 14.92
C LYS A 90 -1.55 10.07 15.40
N ALA A 91 -1.77 8.76 15.46
CA ALA A 91 -3.04 8.12 15.77
C ALA A 91 -4.20 8.47 14.81
N GLU A 92 -3.89 8.97 13.60
CA GLU A 92 -4.88 9.23 12.55
C GLU A 92 -5.06 8.01 11.63
N PRO A 93 -6.21 7.83 10.96
CA PRO A 93 -6.37 6.76 9.96
C PRO A 93 -5.32 6.86 8.84
N GLY A 94 -4.57 5.79 8.64
CA GLY A 94 -3.54 5.69 7.62
C GLY A 94 -3.67 4.43 6.76
N TYR A 95 -2.89 4.41 5.68
CA TYR A 95 -2.87 3.33 4.71
C TYR A 95 -1.44 2.92 4.34
N GLY A 96 -1.24 1.64 4.08
CA GLY A 96 0.06 1.07 3.70
C GLY A 96 -0.08 -0.01 2.63
N LEU A 97 1.01 -0.31 1.91
CA LEU A 97 1.04 -1.43 0.97
C LEU A 97 1.14 -2.76 1.72
N LEU A 98 0.44 -3.78 1.23
CA LEU A 98 0.52 -5.12 1.80
C LEU A 98 1.89 -5.73 1.49
N GLN A 99 2.51 -6.27 2.53
CA GLN A 99 3.73 -7.07 2.43
C GLN A 99 3.38 -8.49 1.94
N VAL A 100 4.25 -9.09 1.11
CA VAL A 100 3.99 -10.42 0.54
C VAL A 100 4.40 -11.56 1.47
N GLY A 101 5.43 -11.35 2.31
CA GLY A 101 5.81 -12.31 3.34
C GLY A 101 4.79 -12.35 4.48
N TYR A 102 4.36 -13.54 4.91
CA TYR A 102 3.48 -13.77 6.08
C TYR A 102 4.14 -14.75 7.06
N GLY A 103 3.79 -14.68 8.34
CA GLY A 103 4.25 -15.62 9.37
C GLY A 103 5.56 -15.18 10.03
N MET A 104 6.54 -16.09 10.14
CA MET A 104 7.80 -15.86 10.86
C MET A 104 8.55 -14.57 10.45
N PRO A 105 8.65 -14.19 9.16
CA PRO A 105 9.30 -12.93 8.78
C PRO A 105 8.54 -11.68 9.24
N GLN A 106 7.22 -11.77 9.42
CA GLN A 106 6.40 -10.64 9.87
C GLN A 106 6.45 -10.43 11.39
N THR A 107 6.75 -11.48 12.17
CA THR A 107 6.67 -11.41 13.63
C THR A 107 7.65 -10.40 14.24
N SER A 108 8.78 -10.14 13.58
CA SER A 108 9.75 -9.12 13.98
C SER A 108 9.18 -7.69 13.98
N PHE A 109 8.07 -7.44 13.28
CA PHE A 109 7.42 -6.13 13.20
C PHE A 109 6.19 -6.02 14.11
N TRP A 110 5.80 -7.10 14.79
CA TRP A 110 4.71 -7.07 15.74
C TRP A 110 5.16 -6.36 17.01
N HIS A 111 4.42 -5.35 17.43
CA HIS A 111 4.75 -4.55 18.61
C HIS A 111 4.50 -5.28 19.95
N GLY A 112 4.35 -6.61 19.93
CA GLY A 112 3.95 -7.41 21.08
C GLY A 112 2.57 -7.02 21.60
N ARG A 113 2.20 -7.56 22.76
CA ARG A 113 1.02 -7.13 23.52
C ARG A 113 1.39 -5.88 24.30
N GLN A 114 0.66 -4.78 24.13
CA GLN A 114 0.87 -3.52 24.86
C GLN A 114 -0.11 -3.34 26.03
N ASP A 115 -0.90 -4.37 26.33
CA ASP A 115 -1.89 -4.34 27.40
C ASP A 115 -1.17 -4.48 28.77
N GLU A 116 -1.33 -3.49 29.65
CA GLU A 116 -1.13 -3.63 31.11
C GLU A 116 -2.30 -4.40 31.75
#